data_AF-A0A6B3CXG7-F1
#
_entry.id   AF-A0A6B3CXG7-F1
#
_cell.length_a   1.000
_cell.length_b   1.000
_cell.length_c   1.000
_cell.angle_alpha   90.00
_cell.angle_beta   90.00
_cell.angle_gamma   90.00
#
_symmetry.space_group_name_H-M   'P 1'
#
loop_
_entity.id
_entity.type
_entity.pdbx_description
1 polymer ?
#
loop_
_entity_poly.entity_id
_entity_poly.type
_entity_poly.pdbx_seq_one_letter_code
_entity_poly.pdbx_strand_id
1 'polypeptide(L)' 'TVPALGTRTAEGSALQAVLLDMDGTLVDTEGFWWDVETEVFASLGHTLDDSWRHVVVGGPMTRSAGFLIEA' A
#
# COMPACT_ATOMS: atom_id res chain seq x y z
N THR A 1 -7.61 29.24 -8.37
CA THR A 1 -7.30 28.13 -9.30
C THR A 1 -5.81 27.86 -9.21
N VAL A 2 -5.40 26.62 -8.95
CA VAL A 2 -3.97 26.26 -8.99
C VAL A 2 -3.56 26.18 -10.48
N PRO A 3 -2.49 26.85 -10.92
CA PRO A 3 -2.04 26.75 -12.30
C PRO A 3 -1.50 25.35 -12.56
N ALA A 4 -1.85 24.75 -13.71
CA ALA A 4 -1.20 23.52 -14.14
C ALA A 4 0.28 23.82 -14.44
N LEU A 5 1.20 23.14 -13.75
CA LEU A 5 2.61 23.18 -14.10
C LEU A 5 2.82 22.45 -15.43
N GLY A 6 3.59 23.06 -16.34
CA GLY A 6 3.99 22.42 -17.59
C GLY A 6 5.01 21.31 -17.35
N THR A 7 4.87 20.19 -18.06
CA THR A 7 5.79 19.05 -18.01
C THR A 7 7.16 19.47 -18.57
N ARG A 8 8.24 19.33 -17.78
CA ARG A 8 9.61 19.55 -18.25
C ARG A 8 10.19 18.24 -18.78
N THR A 9 10.72 18.25 -19.99
CA THR A 9 11.48 17.13 -20.57
C THR A 9 12.91 17.13 -20.02
N ALA A 10 13.43 15.96 -19.66
CA ALA A 10 14.82 15.81 -19.24
C ALA A 10 15.73 15.67 -20.47
N GLU A 11 16.79 16.47 -20.55
CA GLU A 11 17.81 16.39 -21.62
C GLU A 11 18.87 15.32 -21.28
N GLY A 12 19.03 14.29 -22.12
CA GLY A 12 19.99 13.19 -21.97
C GLY A 12 19.36 11.79 -21.91
N SER A 13 20.17 10.73 -21.63
CA SER A 13 19.73 9.34 -21.39
C SER A 13 18.88 9.16 -20.11
N ALA A 14 18.02 10.14 -19.81
CA ALA A 14 17.16 10.16 -18.66
C ALA A 14 15.97 9.21 -18.81
N LEU A 15 15.43 8.75 -17.68
CA LEU A 15 14.21 7.95 -17.62
C LEU A 15 13.11 8.62 -18.45
N GLN A 16 12.58 7.87 -19.42
CA GLN A 16 11.60 8.39 -20.39
C GLN A 16 10.21 8.56 -19.76
N ALA A 17 9.92 7.77 -18.72
CA ALA A 17 8.71 7.88 -17.92
C ALA A 17 8.96 7.29 -16.52
N VAL A 18 8.16 7.73 -15.56
CA VAL A 18 8.09 7.16 -14.21
C VAL A 18 6.63 6.81 -13.93
N LEU A 19 6.36 5.58 -13.52
CA LEU A 19 5.07 5.16 -13.00
C LEU A 19 5.21 5.09 -11.48
N LEU A 20 4.31 5.78 -10.80
CA LEU A 20 4.24 5.80 -9.34
C LEU A 20 2.97 5.06 -8.95
N ASP A 21 3.12 4.12 -8.03
CA ASP A 21 1.97 3.54 -7.35
C ASP A 21 1.33 4.59 -6.43
N MET A 22 0.08 4.39 -6.04
CA MET A 22 -0.64 5.35 -5.20
C MET A 22 -0.43 5.06 -3.71
N ASP A 23 -0.86 3.89 -3.28
CA ASP A 23 -0.88 3.46 -1.88
C ASP A 23 0.53 3.13 -1.39
N GLY A 24 0.87 3.61 -0.20
CA GLY A 24 2.22 3.48 0.38
C GLY A 24 3.34 4.23 -0.35
N THR A 25 3.10 4.75 -1.56
CA THR A 25 4.08 5.48 -2.39
C THR A 25 3.78 6.98 -2.45
N LEU A 26 2.59 7.36 -2.92
CA LEU A 26 2.16 8.77 -2.99
C LEU A 26 1.33 9.17 -1.78
N VAL A 27 0.62 8.21 -1.18
CA VAL A 27 -0.25 8.42 -0.02
C VAL A 27 0.14 7.42 1.06
N ASP A 28 0.30 7.89 2.29
CA ASP A 28 0.61 7.05 3.46
C ASP A 28 -0.66 6.32 3.94
N THR A 29 -1.03 5.25 3.24
CA THR A 29 -2.25 4.48 3.49
C THR A 29 -2.03 3.20 4.30
N GLU A 30 -0.79 2.72 4.42
CA GLU A 30 -0.47 1.41 5.03
C GLU A 30 -0.82 1.30 6.52
N GLY A 31 -0.85 2.42 7.25
CA GLY A 31 -1.37 2.44 8.63
C GLY A 31 -2.87 2.20 8.70
N PHE A 32 -3.61 2.91 7.86
CA PHE A 32 -5.08 2.81 7.83
C PHE A 32 -5.54 1.42 7.41
N TRP A 33 -4.86 0.80 6.44
CA TRP A 33 -5.17 -0.57 6.02
C TRP A 33 -4.96 -1.57 7.16
N TRP A 34 -3.86 -1.47 7.90
CA TRP A 34 -3.58 -2.36 9.03
C TRP A 34 -4.61 -2.24 10.16
N ASP A 35 -5.03 -1.03 10.51
CA ASP A 35 -6.03 -0.79 11.53
C ASP A 35 -7.37 -1.46 11.17
N VAL A 36 -7.80 -1.29 9.91
CA VAL A 36 -9.04 -1.89 9.39
C VAL A 36 -8.95 -3.41 9.35
N GLU A 37 -7.83 -3.97 8.87
CA GLU A 37 -7.61 -5.42 8.84
C GLU A 37 -7.68 -6.01 10.26
N THR A 38 -7.03 -5.38 11.22
CA THR A 38 -7.06 -5.80 12.63
C THR A 38 -8.49 -5.77 13.18
N GLU A 39 -9.25 -4.71 12.92
CA GLU A 39 -10.64 -4.60 13.38
C GLU A 39 -11.55 -5.66 12.76
N VAL A 40 -11.43 -5.90 11.45
CA VAL A 40 -12.23 -6.90 10.73
C VAL A 40 -11.92 -8.31 11.25
N PHE A 41 -10.64 -8.67 11.40
CA PHE A 41 -10.26 -9.98 11.92
C PHE A 41 -10.67 -10.17 13.38
N ALA A 42 -10.58 -9.13 14.22
CA ALA A 42 -11.09 -9.15 15.59
C ALA A 42 -12.60 -9.43 15.64
N SER A 43 -13.38 -8.83 14.74
CA SER A 43 -14.83 -9.10 14.64
C SER A 43 -15.17 -10.55 14.27
N LEU A 44 -14.22 -11.25 13.63
CA LEU A 44 -14.31 -12.67 13.27
C LEU A 44 -13.71 -13.61 14.32
N GLY A 45 -13.18 -13.07 15.43
CA GLY A 45 -12.61 -13.85 16.53
C GLY A 45 -11.12 -14.14 16.40
N HIS A 46 -10.42 -13.49 15.47
CA HIS A 46 -8.98 -13.64 15.26
C HIS A 46 -8.21 -12.47 15.88
N THR A 47 -6.94 -12.68 16.24
CA THR A 47 -6.04 -11.61 16.67
C THR A 47 -4.85 -11.60 15.74
N LEU A 48 -4.58 -10.45 15.11
CA LEU A 48 -3.42 -10.28 14.25
C LEU A 48 -2.22 -9.81 15.07
N ASP A 49 -1.06 -10.41 14.85
CA ASP A 49 0.19 -9.97 15.46
C ASP A 49 0.78 -8.80 14.67
N ASP A 50 1.19 -7.73 15.35
CA ASP A 50 1.76 -6.53 14.73
C ASP A 50 3.03 -6.83 13.90
N SER A 51 3.76 -7.89 14.26
CA SER A 51 4.90 -8.35 13.49
C SER A 51 4.51 -8.81 12.08
N TRP A 52 3.26 -9.12 11.78
CA TRP A 52 2.80 -9.57 10.46
C TRP A 52 2.54 -8.43 9.48
N ARG A 53 2.48 -7.18 9.95
CA ARG A 53 2.16 -6.01 9.13
C ARG A 53 3.01 -5.92 7.86
N HIS A 54 4.30 -6.17 7.96
CA HIS A 54 5.21 -6.13 6.80
C HIS A 54 4.96 -7.24 5.76
N VAL A 55 4.24 -8.31 6.11
CA VAL A 55 3.94 -9.43 5.21
C VAL A 55 2.81 -9.08 4.24
N VAL A 56 1.84 -8.28 4.71
CA VAL A 56 0.57 -8.00 4.03
C VAL A 56 0.59 -6.70 3.21
N VAL A 57 1.49 -5.76 3.55
CA VAL A 57 1.72 -4.49 2.84
C VAL A 57 2.00 -4.70 1.35
N GLY A 58 1.30 -3.94 0.50
CA GLY A 58 1.49 -3.90 -0.96
C GLY A 58 1.23 -5.22 -1.72
N GLY A 59 0.83 -6.28 -1.02
CA GLY A 59 0.59 -7.60 -1.60
C GLY A 59 -0.82 -7.73 -2.18
N PRO A 60 -1.04 -8.59 -3.19
CA PRO A 60 -2.38 -8.91 -3.63
C PRO A 60 -3.18 -9.54 -2.48
N MET A 61 -4.44 -9.15 -2.33
CA MET A 61 -5.30 -9.58 -1.23
C MET A 61 -5.41 -11.09 -1.07
N THR A 62 -5.33 -11.85 -2.16
CA THR A 62 -5.33 -13.32 -2.09
C THR A 62 -4.13 -13.89 -1.33
N ARG A 63 -2.95 -13.25 -1.44
CA ARG A 63 -1.75 -13.63 -0.68
C ARG A 63 -1.88 -13.22 0.78
N SER A 64 -2.25 -11.97 1.03
CA SER A 64 -2.36 -11.42 2.39
C SER A 64 -3.43 -12.14 3.20
N ALA A 65 -4.63 -12.34 2.62
CA ALA A 65 -5.70 -13.08 3.27
C ALA A 65 -5.32 -14.55 3.50
N GLY A 66 -4.66 -15.21 2.54
CA GLY A 66 -4.19 -16.59 2.72
C GLY A 66 -3.23 -16.72 3.91
N PHE A 67 -2.26 -15.80 4.01
CA PHE A 67 -1.34 -15.77 5.15
C PHE A 67 -2.07 -15.55 6.48
N LEU A 68 -2.97 -14.55 6.56
CA LEU A 68 -3.68 -14.20 7.79
C LEU A 68 -4.71 -15.25 8.24
N ILE A 69 -5.23 -16.06 7.32
CA ILE A 69 -6.15 -17.18 7.63
C ILE A 69 -5.39 -18.39 8.20
N GLU A 70 -4.16 -18.64 7.74
CA GLU A 70 -3.35 -19.79 8.16
C GLU A 70 -2.51 -19.54 9.42
N ALA A 71 -2.22 -18.26 9.73
CA ALA A 71 -1.42 -17.84 10.88
C ALA A 71 -2.17 -17.94 12.22
#